data_AF-A0AA39M7N4-F1
#
_entry.id   AF-A0AA39M7N4-F1
#
_cell.length_a   1.000
_cell.length_b   1.000
_cell.length_c   1.000
_cell.angle_alpha   90.00
_cell.angle_beta   90.00
_cell.angle_gamma   90.00
#
_symmetry.space_group_name_H-M   'P 1'
#
loop_
_entity.id
_entity.type
_entity.pdbx_description
1 polymer ?
#
loop_
_entity_poly.entity_id
_entity_poly.type
_entity_poly.pdbx_seq_one_letter_code
_entity_poly.pdbx_strand_id
1 'polypeptide(L)'
;MFNLNPIFTAIHEVSLRSSTPRPSTAPLVKSLIAKRSKRQKPCEKLLLPPPRPSDVNKKCLIIDLDETLVHSSFKAIKNADFVIPVEIDNVIHQVYVLKRPYVDEFLEKVGPKYECVLFTASLAKYADPVADLLDKHGVFRSRLFREACVFSKGNYVKDLARLGRDLKQVLIVDNSPASYAFHPENAIPVQTWFDDPDDIELLDILPLLDQIAEADNVYSVLNNSNDDLNRSSSLEYPECR
;
A
#
# COMPACT_ATOMS: atom_id res chain seq x y z
N MET A 1 10.31 2.86 17.51
CA MET A 1 9.03 3.54 17.81
C MET A 1 8.57 4.16 16.49
N PHE A 2 7.59 3.53 15.84
CA PHE A 2 7.16 3.95 14.50
C PHE A 2 6.29 5.20 14.61
N ASN A 3 6.83 6.34 14.16
CA ASN A 3 6.11 7.60 14.04
C ASN A 3 5.21 7.50 12.81
N LEU A 4 3.97 7.03 12.99
CA LEU A 4 2.93 7.22 11.99
C LEU A 4 2.68 8.72 11.86
N ASN A 5 2.64 9.22 10.61
CA ASN A 5 2.29 10.58 10.28
C ASN A 5 0.99 10.99 11.03
N PRO A 6 0.92 12.13 11.73
CA PRO A 6 -0.27 12.55 12.47
C PRO A 6 -1.55 12.65 11.61
N ILE A 7 -1.44 12.71 10.27
CA ILE A 7 -2.58 12.53 9.35
C ILE A 7 -3.19 11.12 9.45
N PHE A 8 -2.33 10.10 9.49
CA PHE A 8 -2.70 8.70 9.57
C PHE A 8 -3.52 8.39 10.85
N THR A 9 -3.19 9.08 11.94
CA THR A 9 -3.83 8.96 13.26
C THR A 9 -5.05 9.87 13.42
N ALA A 10 -5.03 11.10 12.87
CA ALA A 10 -6.17 12.03 12.98
C ALA A 10 -7.41 11.51 12.24
N ILE A 11 -7.23 10.81 11.12
CA ILE A 11 -8.32 10.10 10.43
C ILE A 11 -8.82 8.88 11.24
N HIS A 12 -8.00 8.35 12.17
CA HIS A 12 -8.27 7.14 12.96
C HIS A 12 -9.18 7.39 14.19
N GLU A 13 -9.14 8.57 14.83
CA GLU A 13 -9.95 8.83 16.04
C GLU A 13 -11.44 9.08 15.78
N VAL A 14 -11.81 9.46 14.56
CA VAL A 14 -13.17 9.87 14.20
C VAL A 14 -14.14 8.69 14.08
N SER A 15 -13.67 7.53 13.61
CA SER A 15 -14.57 6.39 13.35
C SER A 15 -15.00 5.63 14.61
N LEU A 16 -14.39 5.86 15.77
CA LEU A 16 -14.64 5.09 17.00
C LEU A 16 -15.70 5.71 17.93
N ARG A 17 -16.22 6.90 17.63
CA ARG A 17 -17.14 7.63 18.53
C ARG A 17 -18.63 7.38 18.27
N SER A 18 -19.03 6.56 17.29
CA SER A 18 -20.43 6.42 16.87
C SER A 18 -21.19 5.18 17.37
N SER A 19 -20.63 4.34 18.24
CA SER A 19 -21.35 3.16 18.74
C SER A 19 -21.44 3.11 20.27
N THR A 20 -22.55 3.60 20.83
CA THR A 20 -22.99 3.25 22.19
C THR A 20 -24.07 2.16 22.11
N PRO A 21 -23.96 1.04 22.85
CA PRO A 21 -25.05 0.06 22.91
C PRO A 21 -26.04 0.40 24.03
N ARG A 22 -27.33 0.33 23.70
CA ARG A 22 -28.47 0.43 24.64
C ARG A 22 -28.77 -0.97 25.22
N PRO A 23 -29.10 -1.13 26.52
CA PRO A 23 -29.36 -2.46 27.08
C PRO A 23 -30.84 -2.86 26.90
N SER A 24 -31.09 -4.14 26.59
CA SER A 24 -32.42 -4.74 26.71
C SER A 24 -32.33 -6.16 27.26
N THR A 25 -33.28 -6.48 28.12
CA THR A 25 -33.41 -7.64 29.01
C THR A 25 -33.99 -8.90 28.33
N ALA A 26 -33.75 -10.04 28.99
CA ALA A 26 -34.01 -11.48 28.71
C ALA A 26 -35.50 -11.88 28.45
N PRO A 27 -35.92 -13.17 28.15
CA PRO A 27 -35.27 -14.45 28.48
C PRO A 27 -35.41 -15.69 27.52
N LEU A 28 -34.66 -16.75 27.90
CA LEU A 28 -34.71 -18.22 27.62
C LEU A 28 -36.07 -18.78 27.11
N VAL A 29 -36.21 -19.78 26.20
CA VAL A 29 -35.74 -21.19 26.24
C VAL A 29 -35.92 -21.92 24.87
N LYS A 30 -35.14 -23.02 24.71
CA LYS A 30 -35.44 -24.35 24.11
C LYS A 30 -34.80 -24.76 22.76
N SER A 31 -33.97 -25.82 22.92
CA SER A 31 -33.35 -26.77 21.99
C SER A 31 -34.08 -27.07 20.68
N LEU A 32 -33.30 -27.26 19.60
CA LEU A 32 -33.47 -28.36 18.63
C LEU A 32 -32.16 -28.60 17.85
N ILE A 33 -31.81 -29.87 17.75
CA ILE A 33 -30.65 -30.43 17.05
C ILE A 33 -30.80 -30.20 15.53
N ALA A 34 -29.82 -29.58 14.88
CA ALA A 34 -29.72 -29.59 13.42
C ALA A 34 -28.24 -29.57 12.95
N LYS A 35 -27.82 -30.73 12.45
CA LYS A 35 -26.85 -31.01 11.38
C LYS A 35 -25.62 -30.08 11.29
N ARG A 36 -24.43 -30.68 11.52
CA ARG A 36 -23.12 -30.15 11.12
C ARG A 36 -23.14 -29.76 9.62
N SER A 37 -23.44 -28.50 9.34
CA SER A 37 -23.13 -27.87 8.07
C SER A 37 -21.61 -27.70 8.02
N LYS A 38 -20.95 -28.27 7.01
CA LYS A 38 -19.58 -27.89 6.68
C LYS A 38 -19.61 -26.38 6.50
N ARG A 39 -18.96 -25.62 7.37
CA ARG A 39 -18.69 -24.20 7.15
C ARG A 39 -17.92 -24.12 5.83
N GLN A 40 -18.62 -23.87 4.73
CA GLN A 40 -17.99 -23.34 3.54
C GLN A 40 -17.38 -22.02 4.00
N LYS A 41 -16.04 -21.93 3.95
CA LYS A 41 -15.38 -20.62 4.06
C LYS A 41 -16.08 -19.73 3.02
N PRO A 42 -16.53 -18.52 3.38
CA PRO A 42 -17.02 -17.58 2.39
C PRO A 42 -15.97 -17.49 1.29
N CYS A 43 -16.38 -17.61 0.02
CA CYS A 43 -15.50 -17.26 -1.09
C CYS A 43 -15.22 -15.77 -0.92
N GLU A 44 -14.06 -15.44 -0.33
CA GLU A 44 -13.67 -14.06 -0.12
C GLU A 44 -13.62 -13.39 -1.48
N LYS A 45 -14.38 -12.30 -1.62
CA LYS A 45 -14.43 -11.53 -2.85
C LYS A 45 -13.02 -11.01 -3.14
N LEU A 46 -12.50 -11.34 -4.32
CA LEU A 46 -11.22 -10.84 -4.81
C LEU A 46 -11.25 -9.31 -4.91
N LEU A 47 -10.10 -8.68 -4.64
CA LEU A 47 -9.95 -7.23 -4.61
C LEU A 47 -9.90 -6.61 -6.01
N LEU A 48 -9.33 -7.33 -6.99
CA LEU A 48 -9.25 -6.86 -8.36
C LEU A 48 -10.23 -7.62 -9.26
N PRO A 49 -10.76 -6.96 -10.30
CA PRO A 49 -11.45 -7.65 -11.39
C PRO A 49 -10.46 -8.54 -12.18
N PRO A 50 -10.96 -9.37 -13.11
CA PRO A 50 -10.10 -10.06 -14.07
C PRO A 50 -9.18 -9.07 -14.82
N PRO A 51 -7.95 -9.46 -15.18
CA PRO A 51 -7.03 -8.59 -15.92
C PRO A 51 -7.63 -8.07 -17.23
N ARG A 52 -7.29 -6.84 -17.59
CA ARG A 52 -7.65 -6.27 -18.89
C ARG A 52 -6.87 -7.00 -20.00
N PRO A 53 -7.40 -7.09 -21.24
CA PRO A 53 -6.69 -7.72 -22.35
C PRO A 53 -5.27 -7.17 -22.59
N SER A 54 -5.07 -5.86 -22.37
CA SER A 54 -3.77 -5.19 -22.50
C SER A 54 -2.74 -5.55 -21.42
N ASP A 55 -3.18 -6.17 -20.33
CA ASP A 55 -2.37 -6.43 -19.15
C ASP A 55 -2.23 -7.94 -18.85
N VAL A 56 -2.79 -8.82 -19.68
CA VAL A 56 -2.76 -10.30 -19.47
C VAL A 56 -1.35 -10.87 -19.34
N ASN A 57 -0.38 -10.29 -20.05
CA ASN A 57 1.02 -10.73 -20.03
C ASN A 57 1.90 -9.87 -19.10
N LYS A 58 1.29 -8.96 -18.33
CA LYS A 58 2.02 -8.08 -17.42
C LYS A 58 1.93 -8.61 -16.00
N LYS A 59 2.99 -8.37 -15.25
CA LYS A 59 2.97 -8.57 -13.80
C LYS A 59 2.14 -7.48 -13.13
N CYS A 60 1.59 -7.80 -11.97
CA CYS A 60 0.83 -6.87 -11.14
C CYS A 60 1.77 -6.17 -10.16
N LEU A 61 1.98 -4.87 -10.34
CA LEU A 61 2.81 -4.04 -9.48
C LEU A 61 1.92 -3.25 -8.52
N ILE A 62 1.99 -3.59 -7.24
CA ILE A 62 1.33 -2.87 -6.17
C ILE A 62 2.24 -1.72 -5.73
N ILE A 63 1.71 -0.51 -5.68
CA ILE A 63 2.48 0.69 -5.33
C ILE A 63 1.76 1.38 -4.17
N ASP A 64 2.47 1.58 -3.06
CA ASP A 64 1.99 2.37 -1.95
C ASP A 64 1.97 3.89 -2.27
N LEU A 65 1.28 4.69 -1.45
CA LEU A 65 1.15 6.13 -1.65
C LEU A 65 2.00 6.94 -0.67
N ASP A 66 1.66 6.85 0.61
CA ASP A 66 2.15 7.75 1.65
C ASP A 66 3.56 7.35 2.09
N GLU A 67 4.47 8.33 2.13
CA GLU A 67 5.90 8.12 2.36
C GLU A 67 6.60 7.18 1.34
N THR A 68 5.90 6.81 0.26
CA THR A 68 6.42 6.04 -0.88
C THR A 68 6.49 6.90 -2.13
N LEU A 69 5.38 7.50 -2.57
CA LEU A 69 5.30 8.39 -3.75
C LEU A 69 5.13 9.86 -3.37
N VAL A 70 4.54 10.12 -2.20
CA VAL A 70 4.24 11.47 -1.71
C VAL A 70 4.43 11.54 -0.20
N HIS A 71 4.54 12.74 0.34
CA HIS A 71 4.43 13.01 1.77
C HIS A 71 3.41 14.09 2.02
N SER A 72 2.58 13.93 3.05
CA SER A 72 1.47 14.84 3.34
C SER A 72 1.54 15.41 4.76
N SER A 73 1.11 16.66 4.93
CA SER A 73 1.02 17.33 6.23
C SER A 73 -0.24 18.19 6.36
N PHE A 74 -0.83 18.25 7.56
CA PHE A 74 -1.85 19.26 7.90
C PHE A 74 -1.22 20.63 8.19
N LYS A 75 0.09 20.69 8.44
CA LYS A 75 0.80 21.96 8.59
C LYS A 75 1.09 22.50 7.20
N ALA A 76 0.90 23.81 7.03
CA ALA A 76 1.19 24.47 5.77
C ALA A 76 2.66 24.30 5.38
N ILE A 77 2.88 23.80 4.15
CA ILE A 77 4.19 23.68 3.52
C ILE A 77 4.24 24.71 2.39
N LYS A 78 5.28 25.56 2.37
CA LYS A 78 5.36 26.69 1.42
C LYS A 78 5.44 26.25 -0.05
N ASN A 79 6.09 25.11 -0.30
CA ASN A 79 6.37 24.55 -1.61
C ASN A 79 5.62 23.23 -1.83
N ALA A 80 4.42 23.08 -1.27
CA ALA A 80 3.57 21.92 -1.54
C ALA A 80 3.23 21.83 -3.03
N ASP A 81 3.33 20.63 -3.60
CA ASP A 81 2.92 20.34 -4.97
C ASP A 81 1.40 20.37 -5.11
N PHE A 82 0.69 19.83 -4.11
CA PHE A 82 -0.76 19.81 -4.06
C PHE A 82 -1.30 20.33 -2.71
N VAL A 83 -2.50 20.91 -2.76
CA VAL A 83 -3.27 21.25 -1.55
C VAL A 83 -4.66 20.65 -1.70
N ILE A 84 -4.97 19.65 -0.88
CA ILE A 84 -6.20 18.87 -0.96
C ILE A 84 -7.13 19.24 0.20
N PRO A 85 -8.35 19.73 -0.06
CA PRO A 85 -9.35 19.89 0.98
C PRO A 85 -9.92 18.52 1.37
N VAL A 86 -9.76 18.14 2.63
CA VAL A 86 -10.30 16.88 3.17
C VAL A 86 -11.28 17.18 4.29
N GLU A 87 -12.49 16.67 4.18
CA GLU A 87 -13.51 16.78 5.22
C GLU A 87 -13.27 15.75 6.34
N ILE A 88 -13.17 16.24 7.57
CA ILE A 88 -13.02 15.46 8.80
C ILE A 88 -13.97 16.07 9.82
N ASP A 89 -14.90 15.28 10.35
CA ASP A 89 -15.93 15.76 11.31
C ASP A 89 -16.71 17.00 10.85
N ASN A 90 -17.07 17.04 9.56
CA ASN A 90 -17.76 18.15 8.91
C ASN A 90 -16.95 19.47 8.89
N VAL A 91 -15.64 19.38 9.13
CA VAL A 91 -14.69 20.49 9.00
C VAL A 91 -13.74 20.20 7.85
N ILE A 92 -13.54 21.18 6.98
CA ILE A 92 -12.58 21.07 5.87
C ILE A 92 -11.18 21.40 6.40
N HIS A 93 -10.27 20.45 6.27
CA HIS A 93 -8.85 20.61 6.57
C HIS A 93 -8.05 20.63 5.28
N GLN A 94 -7.09 21.54 5.17
CA GLN A 94 -6.16 21.58 4.05
C GLN A 94 -5.01 20.61 4.31
N VAL A 95 -4.84 19.64 3.42
CA VAL A 95 -3.70 18.72 3.41
C VAL A 95 -2.72 19.18 2.34
N TYR A 96 -1.49 19.45 2.75
CA TYR A 96 -0.40 19.88 1.89
C TYR A 96 0.42 18.65 1.52
N VAL A 97 0.59 18.40 0.22
CA VAL A 97 1.23 17.20 -0.31
C VAL A 97 2.48 17.59 -1.07
N LEU A 98 3.60 16.95 -0.75
CA LEU A 98 4.84 16.99 -1.50
C LEU A 98 4.97 15.72 -2.34
N LYS A 99 5.46 15.86 -3.57
CA LYS A 99 5.79 14.74 -4.44
C LYS A 99 7.21 14.29 -4.17
N ARG A 100 7.41 12.96 -4.04
CA ARG A 100 8.76 12.41 -4.02
C ARG A 100 9.45 12.72 -5.35
N PRO A 101 10.73 13.12 -5.35
CA PRO A 101 11.48 13.31 -6.58
C PRO A 101 11.33 12.12 -7.53
N TYR A 102 11.28 12.41 -8.83
CA TYR A 102 11.15 11.42 -9.91
C TYR A 102 9.86 10.59 -9.94
N VAL A 103 8.85 10.88 -9.11
CA VAL A 103 7.58 10.13 -9.14
C VAL A 103 6.89 10.12 -10.50
N ASP A 104 6.92 11.23 -11.24
CA ASP A 104 6.34 11.30 -12.59
C ASP A 104 7.07 10.36 -13.56
N GLU A 105 8.40 10.39 -13.55
CA GLU A 105 9.25 9.52 -14.38
C GLU A 105 9.07 8.05 -14.00
N PHE A 106 9.06 7.75 -12.70
CA PHE A 106 8.81 6.42 -12.19
C PHE A 106 7.50 5.84 -12.72
N LEU A 107 6.38 6.58 -12.59
CA LEU A 107 5.07 6.15 -13.08
C LEU A 107 5.05 5.98 -14.61
N GLU A 108 5.69 6.89 -15.36
CA GLU A 108 5.81 6.81 -16.82
C GLU A 108 6.58 5.54 -17.26
N LYS A 109 7.62 5.16 -16.53
CA LYS A 109 8.45 3.98 -16.84
C LYS A 109 7.75 2.65 -16.51
N VAL A 110 7.03 2.58 -15.39
CA VAL A 110 6.39 1.33 -14.94
C VAL A 110 5.03 1.07 -15.60
N GLY A 111 4.26 2.12 -15.92
CA GLY A 111 2.90 1.98 -16.44
C GLY A 111 2.75 1.16 -17.73
N PRO A 112 3.67 1.27 -18.71
CA PRO A 112 3.66 0.41 -19.89
C PRO A 112 3.98 -1.06 -19.59
N LYS A 113 4.82 -1.32 -18.57
CA LYS A 113 5.41 -2.64 -18.27
C LYS A 113 4.56 -3.48 -17.32
N TYR A 114 3.79 -2.84 -16.45
CA TYR A 114 3.04 -3.50 -15.37
C TYR A 114 1.54 -3.22 -15.41
N GLU A 115 0.76 -4.15 -14.85
CA GLU A 115 -0.58 -3.85 -14.32
C GLU A 115 -0.38 -3.11 -12.98
N CYS A 116 -0.30 -1.79 -13.01
CA CYS A 116 -0.07 -1.00 -11.80
C CYS A 116 -1.36 -0.84 -10.99
N VAL A 117 -1.27 -1.06 -9.68
CA VAL A 117 -2.37 -0.88 -8.72
C VAL A 117 -1.89 -0.01 -7.58
N LEU A 118 -2.57 1.11 -7.36
CA LEU A 118 -2.37 1.91 -6.16
C LEU A 118 -3.00 1.16 -4.99
N PHE A 119 -2.24 0.83 -3.95
CA PHE A 119 -2.79 0.22 -2.74
C PHE A 119 -2.24 0.96 -1.53
N THR A 120 -3.07 1.75 -0.86
CA THR A 120 -2.69 2.53 0.32
C THR A 120 -3.51 2.13 1.55
N ALA A 121 -2.91 2.24 2.73
CA ALA A 121 -3.63 2.13 4.01
C ALA A 121 -4.38 3.42 4.39
N SER A 122 -4.39 4.45 3.53
CA SER A 122 -5.16 5.68 3.71
C SER A 122 -6.60 5.57 3.20
N LEU A 123 -7.46 6.49 3.64
CA LEU A 123 -8.86 6.55 3.18
C LEU A 123 -8.95 7.16 1.77
N ALA A 124 -9.92 6.68 0.98
CA ALA A 124 -10.21 7.17 -0.36
C ALA A 124 -10.40 8.70 -0.41
N LYS A 125 -11.08 9.29 0.58
CA LYS A 125 -11.35 10.75 0.64
C LYS A 125 -10.12 11.65 0.53
N TYR A 126 -8.94 11.12 0.85
CA TYR A 126 -7.65 11.80 0.68
C TYR A 126 -6.88 11.20 -0.51
N ALA A 127 -6.78 9.88 -0.57
CA ALA A 127 -5.92 9.20 -1.53
C ALA A 127 -6.41 9.30 -2.98
N ASP A 128 -7.73 9.33 -3.22
CA ASP A 128 -8.28 9.48 -4.58
C ASP A 128 -7.90 10.84 -5.20
N PRO A 129 -8.16 11.99 -4.55
CA PRO A 129 -7.73 13.28 -5.06
C PRO A 129 -6.22 13.39 -5.31
N VAL A 130 -5.40 12.80 -4.44
CA VAL A 130 -3.94 12.78 -4.64
C VAL A 130 -3.58 11.94 -5.87
N ALA A 131 -4.17 10.75 -6.00
CA ALA A 131 -3.94 9.87 -7.15
C ALA A 131 -4.40 10.51 -8.47
N ASP A 132 -5.50 11.26 -8.48
CA ASP A 132 -5.99 11.98 -9.66
C ASP A 132 -5.01 13.05 -10.15
N LEU A 133 -4.33 13.74 -9.22
CA LEU A 133 -3.35 14.77 -9.54
C LEU A 133 -1.97 14.19 -9.89
N LEU A 134 -1.64 13.03 -9.32
CA LEU A 134 -0.37 12.36 -9.54
C LEU A 134 -0.33 11.57 -10.86
N ASP A 135 -1.38 10.79 -11.13
CA ASP A 135 -1.44 9.88 -12.28
C ASP A 135 -1.94 10.56 -13.56
N LYS A 136 -1.05 11.31 -14.20
CA LYS A 136 -1.34 12.05 -15.44
C LYS A 136 -1.57 11.16 -16.67
N HIS A 137 -1.17 9.88 -16.61
CA HIS A 137 -1.13 8.98 -17.76
C HIS A 137 -2.05 7.76 -17.62
N GLY A 138 -2.86 7.70 -16.55
CA GLY A 138 -3.75 6.57 -16.28
C GLY A 138 -3.01 5.26 -16.04
N VAL A 139 -1.85 5.34 -15.37
CA VAL A 139 -0.98 4.24 -14.98
C VAL A 139 -1.72 3.26 -14.08
N PHE A 140 -2.45 3.75 -13.07
CA PHE A 140 -3.14 2.90 -12.12
C PHE A 140 -4.42 2.28 -12.72
N ARG A 141 -4.42 0.94 -12.84
CA ARG A 141 -5.56 0.16 -13.33
C ARG A 141 -6.67 0.00 -12.31
N SER A 142 -6.33 0.09 -11.04
CA SER A 142 -7.21 0.01 -9.88
C SER A 142 -6.59 0.76 -8.70
N ARG A 143 -7.45 1.21 -7.79
CA ARG A 143 -7.06 1.87 -6.54
C ARG A 143 -7.71 1.13 -5.38
N LEU A 144 -6.90 0.72 -4.42
CA LEU A 144 -7.29 0.01 -3.21
C LEU A 144 -6.91 0.87 -2.01
N PHE A 145 -7.87 1.06 -1.11
CA PHE A 145 -7.72 1.93 0.06
C PHE A 145 -7.75 1.11 1.35
N ARG A 146 -7.77 1.80 2.49
CA ARG A 146 -7.79 1.20 3.84
C ARG A 146 -8.77 0.05 4.00
N GLU A 147 -9.97 0.13 3.42
CA GLU A 147 -11.02 -0.88 3.54
C GLU A 147 -10.66 -2.21 2.86
N ALA A 148 -9.71 -2.18 1.90
CA ALA A 148 -9.18 -3.38 1.26
C ALA A 148 -8.12 -4.09 2.11
N CYS A 149 -7.46 -3.37 3.02
CA CYS A 149 -6.46 -3.95 3.93
C CYS A 149 -7.09 -4.92 4.94
N VAL A 150 -6.28 -5.83 5.45
CA VAL A 150 -6.60 -6.68 6.61
C VAL A 150 -6.02 -6.02 7.86
N PHE A 151 -6.86 -5.68 8.83
CA PHE A 151 -6.37 -5.17 10.11
C PHE A 151 -5.86 -6.32 10.98
N SER A 152 -4.55 -6.43 11.15
CA SER A 152 -3.88 -7.53 11.85
C SER A 152 -2.81 -7.00 12.80
N LYS A 153 -2.88 -7.41 14.07
CA LYS A 153 -1.92 -7.02 15.13
C LYS A 153 -1.67 -5.50 15.20
N GLY A 154 -2.71 -4.69 15.01
CA GLY A 154 -2.62 -3.23 15.06
C GLY A 154 -2.13 -2.57 13.77
N ASN A 155 -1.88 -3.33 12.70
CA ASN A 155 -1.41 -2.81 11.41
C ASN A 155 -2.41 -3.11 10.30
N TYR A 156 -2.44 -2.24 9.28
CA TYR A 156 -3.16 -2.49 8.05
C TYR A 156 -2.25 -3.26 7.08
N VAL A 157 -2.55 -4.55 6.86
CA VAL A 157 -1.76 -5.44 6.01
C VAL A 157 -2.44 -5.57 4.63
N LYS A 158 -1.66 -5.41 3.58
CA LYS A 158 -2.06 -5.56 2.17
C LYS A 158 -1.89 -7.03 1.77
N ASP A 159 -2.91 -7.83 2.03
CA ASP A 159 -2.87 -9.26 1.72
C ASP A 159 -2.97 -9.51 0.21
N LEU A 160 -1.80 -9.75 -0.41
CA LEU A 160 -1.65 -9.94 -1.87
C LEU A 160 -2.42 -11.16 -2.39
N ALA A 161 -2.66 -12.18 -1.55
CA ALA A 161 -3.43 -13.36 -1.95
C ALA A 161 -4.90 -13.03 -2.28
N ARG A 162 -5.41 -11.89 -1.80
CA ARG A 162 -6.77 -11.42 -2.07
C ARG A 162 -6.89 -10.65 -3.39
N LEU A 163 -5.80 -10.37 -4.09
CA LEU A 163 -5.82 -9.62 -5.35
C LEU A 163 -6.45 -10.40 -6.51
N GLY A 164 -6.43 -11.74 -6.48
CA GLY A 164 -6.86 -12.52 -7.63
C GLY A 164 -5.83 -12.52 -8.76
N ARG A 165 -4.55 -12.57 -8.40
CA ARG A 165 -3.39 -12.68 -9.28
C ARG A 165 -2.50 -13.81 -8.77
N ASP A 166 -1.73 -14.45 -9.64
CA ASP A 166 -0.71 -15.42 -9.21
C ASP A 166 0.39 -14.67 -8.47
N LEU A 167 0.72 -15.07 -7.23
CA LEU A 167 1.76 -14.42 -6.42
C LEU A 167 3.14 -14.44 -7.10
N LYS A 168 3.40 -15.40 -8.00
CA LYS A 168 4.64 -15.40 -8.82
C LYS A 168 4.72 -14.24 -9.81
N GLN A 169 3.60 -13.56 -10.06
CA GLN A 169 3.46 -12.43 -10.97
C GLN A 169 3.05 -11.14 -10.23
N VAL A 170 3.08 -11.12 -8.90
CA VAL A 170 2.73 -9.96 -8.08
C VAL A 170 3.97 -9.46 -7.36
N LEU A 171 4.16 -8.15 -7.30
CA LEU A 171 5.15 -7.52 -6.43
C LEU A 171 4.57 -6.26 -5.79
N ILE A 172 5.15 -5.84 -4.67
CA ILE A 172 4.75 -4.64 -3.94
C ILE A 172 5.94 -3.73 -3.66
N VAL A 173 5.78 -2.43 -3.91
CA VAL A 173 6.70 -1.37 -3.50
C VAL A 173 6.03 -0.59 -2.36
N ASP A 174 6.63 -0.63 -1.18
CA ASP A 174 6.06 -0.08 0.05
C ASP A 174 7.18 0.19 1.07
N ASN A 175 7.09 1.30 1.79
CA ASN A 175 8.09 1.69 2.77
C ASN A 175 7.93 0.98 4.13
N SER A 176 6.80 0.32 4.37
CA SER A 176 6.46 -0.27 5.66
C SER A 176 6.43 -1.80 5.60
N PRO A 177 7.37 -2.50 6.27
CA PRO A 177 7.36 -3.96 6.37
C PRO A 177 6.08 -4.57 6.95
N ALA A 178 5.32 -3.80 7.73
CA ALA A 178 4.03 -4.24 8.25
C ALA A 178 2.97 -4.38 7.14
N SER A 179 3.05 -3.56 6.09
CA SER A 179 2.09 -3.55 4.98
C SER A 179 2.11 -4.86 4.19
N TYR A 180 3.29 -5.46 3.99
CA TYR A 180 3.46 -6.72 3.25
C TYR A 180 3.83 -7.89 4.15
N ALA A 181 3.49 -7.82 5.45
CA ALA A 181 3.86 -8.83 6.44
C ALA A 181 3.42 -10.28 6.13
N PHE A 182 2.44 -10.47 5.23
CA PHE A 182 2.00 -11.79 4.79
C PHE A 182 2.75 -12.33 3.57
N HIS A 183 3.43 -11.48 2.81
CA HIS A 183 4.13 -11.81 1.56
C HIS A 183 5.46 -11.03 1.43
N PRO A 184 6.38 -11.12 2.42
CA PRO A 184 7.64 -10.36 2.39
C PRO A 184 8.52 -10.68 1.17
N GLU A 185 8.44 -11.89 0.63
CA GLU A 185 9.18 -12.33 -0.56
C GLU A 185 8.71 -11.65 -1.87
N ASN A 186 7.55 -10.98 -1.85
CA ASN A 186 7.01 -10.22 -2.98
C ASN A 186 7.35 -8.73 -2.92
N ALA A 187 8.05 -8.28 -1.87
CA ALA A 187 8.27 -6.86 -1.62
C ALA A 187 9.61 -6.36 -2.15
N ILE A 188 9.56 -5.16 -2.73
CA ILE A 188 10.71 -4.26 -2.88
C ILE A 188 10.57 -3.21 -1.78
N PRO A 189 11.31 -3.34 -0.66
CA PRO A 189 11.30 -2.32 0.37
C PRO A 189 11.90 -1.04 -0.18
N VAL A 190 11.29 0.10 0.14
CA VAL A 190 11.83 1.43 -0.18
C VAL A 190 11.97 2.27 1.07
N GLN A 191 12.86 3.25 1.03
CA GLN A 191 12.98 4.20 2.14
C GLN A 191 11.74 5.07 2.29
N THR A 192 11.37 5.34 3.55
CA THR A 192 10.33 6.30 3.91
C THR A 192 10.79 7.70 3.53
N TRP A 193 10.00 8.39 2.71
CA TRP A 193 10.34 9.72 2.23
C TRP A 193 9.44 10.80 2.85
N PHE A 194 10.03 11.96 3.15
CA PHE A 194 9.33 13.09 3.78
C PHE A 194 9.46 14.37 2.96
N ASP A 195 10.69 14.89 2.80
CA ASP A 195 10.90 16.19 2.17
C ASP A 195 12.30 16.36 1.55
N ASP A 196 13.09 15.28 1.48
CA ASP A 196 14.44 15.32 0.90
C ASP A 196 14.36 15.55 -0.62
N PRO A 197 14.83 16.71 -1.15
CA PRO A 197 14.80 17.00 -2.57
C PRO A 197 15.85 16.21 -3.38
N ASP A 198 16.88 15.66 -2.71
CA ASP A 198 17.96 14.92 -3.35
C ASP A 198 17.71 13.39 -3.36
N ASP A 199 16.53 12.95 -2.88
CA ASP A 199 16.11 11.54 -2.94
C ASP A 199 16.06 11.05 -4.39
N ILE A 200 16.66 9.88 -4.64
CA ILE A 200 16.69 9.21 -5.95
C ILE A 200 16.14 7.78 -5.90
N GLU A 201 15.56 7.36 -4.77
CA GLU A 201 15.18 5.96 -4.51
C GLU A 201 14.24 5.42 -5.60
N LEU A 202 13.28 6.24 -6.06
CA LEU A 202 12.36 5.84 -7.12
C LEU A 202 13.06 5.59 -8.47
N LEU A 203 14.17 6.28 -8.75
CA LEU A 203 15.01 5.98 -9.92
C LEU A 203 15.84 4.72 -9.70
N ASP A 204 16.42 4.58 -8.51
CA ASP A 204 17.33 3.48 -8.18
C ASP A 204 16.65 2.11 -8.26
N ILE A 205 15.34 2.03 -8.00
CA ILE A 205 14.57 0.78 -8.12
C ILE A 205 14.14 0.46 -9.57
N LEU A 206 14.21 1.39 -10.53
CA LEU A 206 13.76 1.16 -11.91
C LEU A 206 14.53 0.03 -12.62
N PRO A 207 15.87 -0.08 -12.53
CA PRO A 207 16.61 -1.20 -13.14
C PRO A 207 16.17 -2.57 -12.60
N LEU A 208 15.88 -2.67 -11.30
CA LEU A 208 15.37 -3.91 -10.70
C LEU A 208 13.97 -4.24 -11.22
N LEU A 209 13.08 -3.24 -11.29
CA LEU A 209 11.76 -3.39 -11.90
C LEU A 209 11.84 -3.77 -13.38
N ASP A 210 12.82 -3.30 -14.12
CA ASP A 210 13.00 -3.69 -15.52
C ASP A 210 13.41 -5.17 -15.64
N GLN A 211 14.28 -5.66 -14.76
CA GLN A 211 14.64 -7.07 -14.70
C GLN A 211 13.44 -7.96 -14.33
N ILE A 212 12.64 -7.54 -13.34
CA ILE A 212 11.45 -8.29 -12.92
C ILE A 212 10.38 -8.34 -14.02
N ALA A 213 10.24 -7.27 -14.81
CA ALA A 213 9.26 -7.22 -15.89
C ALA A 213 9.49 -8.35 -16.91
N GLU A 214 10.75 -8.63 -17.22
CA GLU A 214 11.16 -9.65 -18.20
C GLU A 214 11.30 -11.06 -17.61
N ALA A 215 11.37 -11.21 -16.28
CA ALA A 215 11.54 -12.51 -15.63
C ALA A 215 10.28 -13.39 -15.71
N ASP A 216 10.42 -14.72 -15.71
CA ASP A 216 9.24 -15.61 -15.66
C ASP A 216 8.49 -15.53 -14.32
N ASN A 217 9.17 -15.14 -13.24
CA ASN A 217 8.65 -15.12 -11.88
C ASN A 217 9.37 -14.02 -11.07
N VAL A 218 8.64 -13.26 -10.26
CA VAL A 218 9.23 -12.22 -9.40
C VAL A 218 10.33 -12.77 -8.47
N TYR A 219 10.17 -13.99 -7.97
CA TYR A 219 11.10 -14.58 -7.00
C TYR A 219 12.48 -14.91 -7.59
N SER A 220 12.60 -15.11 -8.91
CA SER A 220 13.90 -15.41 -9.51
C SER A 220 14.84 -14.22 -9.49
N VAL A 221 14.31 -13.00 -9.38
CA VAL A 221 15.10 -11.79 -9.28
C VAL A 221 15.21 -11.37 -7.82
N LEU A 222 14.09 -11.25 -7.11
CA LEU A 222 14.06 -10.76 -5.72
C LEU A 222 14.91 -11.59 -4.75
N ASN A 223 14.95 -12.92 -4.91
CA ASN A 223 15.77 -13.77 -4.06
C ASN A 223 17.27 -13.58 -4.30
N ASN A 224 17.68 -13.31 -5.53
CA ASN A 224 19.10 -13.06 -5.84
C ASN A 224 19.52 -11.66 -5.35
N SER A 225 18.64 -10.66 -5.47
CA SER A 225 18.90 -9.30 -4.98
C SER A 225 18.99 -9.23 -3.45
N ASN A 226 18.19 -10.02 -2.73
CA ASN A 226 18.26 -10.09 -1.25
C ASN A 226 19.60 -10.66 -0.74
N ASP A 227 20.23 -11.58 -1.48
CA ASP A 227 21.56 -12.10 -1.15
C ASP A 227 22.65 -11.04 -1.34
N ASP A 228 22.54 -10.21 -2.38
CA ASP A 228 23.48 -9.12 -2.64
C ASP A 228 23.33 -7.97 -1.64
N LEU A 229 22.09 -7.59 -1.28
CA LEU A 229 21.81 -6.57 -0.27
C LEU A 229 22.33 -6.99 1.12
N ASN A 230 22.12 -8.26 1.50
CA ASN A 230 22.64 -8.82 2.76
C ASN A 230 24.17 -8.90 2.80
N ARG A 231 24.83 -9.05 1.64
CA ARG A 231 26.30 -9.00 1.53
C ARG A 231 26.85 -7.58 1.65
N SER A 232 26.15 -6.57 1.13
CA SER A 232 26.54 -5.17 1.30
C SER A 232 26.34 -4.65 2.73
N SER A 233 25.32 -5.14 3.46
CA SER A 233 25.07 -4.73 4.86
C SER A 233 25.99 -5.39 5.90
N SER A 234 26.81 -6.37 5.50
CA SER A 234 27.71 -7.11 6.40
C SER A 234 29.17 -6.65 6.35
N LEU A 235 29.49 -5.58 5.60
CA LEU A 235 30.85 -5.05 5.45
C LEU A 235 31.17 -3.78 6.27
N GLU A 236 30.23 -3.22 7.04
CA GLU A 236 30.49 -2.06 7.90
C GLU A 236 30.28 -2.38 9.38
N TYR A 237 31.27 -2.99 10.05
CA TYR A 237 31.63 -2.72 11.45
C TYR A 237 33.01 -3.35 11.74
N PRO A 238 34.13 -2.60 11.72
CA PRO A 238 35.32 -3.07 12.37
C PRO A 238 35.09 -3.00 13.89
N GLU A 239 35.19 -4.16 14.56
CA GLU A 239 35.21 -4.25 16.02
C GLU A 239 36.35 -3.36 16.56
N CYS A 240 36.00 -2.28 17.28
CA CYS A 240 36.96 -1.57 18.11
C CYS A 240 37.28 -2.43 19.35
N ARG A 241 38.53 -2.90 19.43
CA ARG A 241 39.17 -3.36 20.66
C ARG A 241 39.55 -2.19 21.55
#